data_AF-A0A956J4N4-F1
#
_entry.id   AF-A0A956J4N4-F1
#
_cell.length_a   1.000
_cell.length_b   1.000
_cell.length_c   1.000
_cell.angle_alpha   90.00
_cell.angle_beta   90.00
_cell.angle_gamma   90.00
#
_symmetry.space_group_name_H-M   'P 1'
#
loop_
_entity.id
_entity.type
_entity.pdbx_description
1 polymer ?
#
loop_
_entity_poly.entity_id
_entity_poly.type
_entity_poly.pdbx_seq_one_letter_code
_entity_poly.pdbx_strand_id
1 'polypeptide(L)'
;MKHFLTLVCLSATLAFAGCSSDNSLIEEANNTVDCAQICDTYSDCVTDIDVTECTDYCEDEADASEATEDRVQACEDCLDDKSCSEAAVSCWDNCAFVPVPE
;
A
#
# COMPACT_ATOMS: atom_id res chain seq x y z
N MET A 1 39.01 36.19 6.82
CA MET A 1 37.96 35.65 5.90
C MET A 1 38.60 34.54 5.09
N LYS A 2 37.90 33.40 4.90
CA LYS A 2 38.35 32.16 4.25
C LYS A 2 39.38 31.37 5.08
N HIS A 3 39.19 30.14 5.56
CA HIS A 3 38.30 29.05 5.17
C HIS A 3 37.91 28.23 6.40
N PHE A 4 36.66 28.40 6.86
CA PHE A 4 35.92 27.38 7.59
C PHE A 4 35.46 26.36 6.55
N LEU A 5 36.06 25.18 6.50
CA LEU A 5 35.51 24.00 5.84
C LEU A 5 36.21 22.78 6.44
N THR A 6 36.01 22.62 7.75
CA THR A 6 36.34 21.41 8.48
C THR A 6 35.40 20.33 7.96
N LEU A 7 36.00 19.43 7.21
CA LEU A 7 35.44 18.29 6.51
C LEU A 7 34.75 17.36 7.52
N VAL A 8 33.43 17.50 7.67
CA VAL A 8 32.57 16.54 8.38
C VAL A 8 32.47 15.31 7.48
N CYS A 9 33.37 14.36 7.70
CA CYS A 9 33.21 12.98 7.24
C CYS A 9 32.05 12.36 8.02
N LEU A 10 30.83 12.52 7.50
CA LEU A 10 29.68 11.73 7.90
C LEU A 10 29.83 10.34 7.25
N SER A 11 30.55 9.45 7.92
CA SER A 11 30.62 8.05 7.53
C SER A 11 29.28 7.38 7.84
N ALA A 12 28.35 7.41 6.89
CA ALA A 12 27.19 6.53 6.86
C ALA A 12 27.67 5.13 6.48
N THR A 13 27.88 4.28 7.47
CA THR A 13 28.00 2.83 7.29
C THR A 13 26.65 2.31 6.78
N LEU A 14 26.58 2.01 5.48
CA LEU A 14 25.50 1.21 4.91
C LEU A 14 25.62 -0.22 5.47
N ALA A 15 24.78 -0.54 6.44
CA ALA A 15 24.45 -1.92 6.77
C ALA A 15 23.29 -2.35 5.88
N PHE A 16 23.62 -2.91 4.71
CA PHE A 16 22.68 -3.67 3.89
C PHE A 16 22.44 -5.03 4.56
N ALA A 17 21.35 -5.14 5.30
CA ALA A 17 20.78 -6.40 5.73
C ALA A 17 19.27 -6.22 6.02
N GLY A 18 18.45 -6.51 5.00
CA GLY A 18 17.04 -6.93 5.09
C GLY A 18 16.05 -6.07 5.88
N CYS A 19 15.24 -5.29 5.17
CA CYS A 19 13.77 -5.31 5.21
C CYS A 19 13.22 -4.26 4.24
N SER A 20 12.07 -4.56 3.64
CA SER A 20 11.31 -3.73 2.69
C SER A 20 11.38 -2.24 2.98
N SER A 21 11.79 -1.46 1.98
CA SER A 21 11.77 -0.01 2.02
C SER A 21 11.64 0.48 0.59
N ASP A 22 10.47 0.23 -0.01
CA ASP A 22 9.82 1.21 -0.85
C ASP A 22 9.48 2.41 0.03
N ASN A 23 10.54 3.16 0.34
CA ASN A 23 10.47 4.44 1.01
C ASN A 23 10.17 5.46 -0.09
N SER A 24 8.93 5.45 -0.58
CA SER A 24 8.33 6.66 -1.13
C SER A 24 8.18 7.65 0.02
N LEU A 25 9.22 8.47 0.22
CA LEU A 25 9.12 9.72 0.97
C LEU A 25 8.38 10.75 0.10
N ILE A 26 7.13 10.46 -0.21
CA ILE A 26 6.19 11.47 -0.68
C ILE A 26 5.03 11.40 0.31
N GLU A 27 5.09 12.28 1.30
CA GLU A 27 3.90 12.84 1.92
C GLU A 27 3.02 13.40 0.80
N GLU A 28 2.18 12.57 0.20
CA GLU A 28 1.01 13.04 -0.52
C GLU A 28 -0.19 12.78 0.39
N ALA A 29 -0.51 13.77 1.21
CA ALA A 29 -1.84 13.89 1.81
C ALA A 29 -2.86 14.35 0.74
N ASN A 30 -2.84 13.70 -0.41
CA ASN A 30 -3.96 13.59 -1.36
C ASN A 30 -4.58 12.22 -1.09
N ASN A 31 -5.88 12.02 -1.29
CA ASN A 31 -6.58 10.73 -1.17
C ASN A 31 -5.81 9.63 -1.91
N THR A 32 -4.86 8.99 -1.22
CA THR A 32 -4.01 7.96 -1.79
C THR A 32 -4.52 6.70 -1.16
N VAL A 33 -5.19 5.89 -1.97
CA VAL A 33 -5.79 4.66 -1.50
C VAL A 33 -4.72 3.73 -0.93
N ASP A 34 -4.92 3.22 0.29
CA ASP A 34 -3.96 2.29 0.92
C ASP A 34 -4.18 0.86 0.41
N CYS A 35 -3.74 0.61 -0.82
CA CYS A 35 -3.79 -0.72 -1.46
C CYS A 35 -3.06 -1.80 -0.66
N ALA A 36 -2.03 -1.43 0.12
CA ALA A 36 -1.34 -2.36 1.00
C ALA A 36 -2.25 -2.84 2.14
N GLN A 37 -3.00 -1.94 2.77
CA GLN A 37 -3.99 -2.30 3.80
C GLN A 37 -5.08 -3.23 3.25
N ILE A 38 -5.63 -2.91 2.06
CA ILE A 38 -6.67 -3.73 1.42
C ILE A 38 -6.17 -5.15 1.16
N CYS A 39 -4.98 -5.28 0.57
CA CYS A 39 -4.39 -6.57 0.22
C CYS A 39 -3.93 -7.38 1.43
N ASP A 40 -3.44 -6.73 2.48
CA ASP A 40 -3.14 -7.39 3.76
C ASP A 40 -4.41 -7.97 4.39
N THR A 41 -5.48 -7.17 4.46
CA THR A 41 -6.79 -7.61 4.97
C THR A 41 -7.39 -8.74 4.12
N TYR A 42 -7.14 -8.72 2.80
CA TYR A 42 -7.58 -9.80 1.91
C TYR A 42 -6.75 -11.07 2.09
N SER A 43 -5.45 -10.96 2.37
CA SER A 43 -4.59 -12.11 2.64
C SER A 43 -4.99 -12.88 3.89
N ASP A 44 -5.62 -12.20 4.85
CA ASP A 44 -6.26 -12.83 6.00
C ASP A 44 -7.52 -13.65 5.62
N CYS A 45 -8.16 -13.33 4.48
CA CYS A 45 -9.32 -14.05 3.97
C CYS A 45 -8.99 -15.27 3.14
N VAL A 46 -7.94 -15.16 2.34
CA VAL A 46 -7.67 -16.15 1.30
C VAL A 46 -6.24 -16.64 1.42
N THR A 47 -6.09 -17.95 1.59
CA THR A 47 -4.77 -18.57 1.57
C THR A 47 -4.21 -18.48 0.15
N ASP A 48 -2.92 -18.16 0.04
CA ASP A 48 -2.16 -18.12 -1.22
C ASP A 48 -2.35 -16.86 -2.10
N ILE A 49 -2.54 -15.68 -1.50
CA ILE A 49 -2.34 -14.42 -2.22
C ILE A 49 -0.91 -13.89 -2.05
N ASP A 50 -0.35 -13.37 -3.15
CA ASP A 50 0.86 -12.54 -3.09
C ASP A 50 0.43 -11.09 -2.84
N VAL A 51 0.71 -10.58 -1.63
CA VAL A 51 0.33 -9.22 -1.22
C VAL A 51 1.00 -8.18 -2.12
N THR A 52 2.22 -8.43 -2.59
CA THR A 52 2.91 -7.49 -3.50
C THR A 52 2.22 -7.43 -4.86
N GLU A 53 1.91 -8.59 -5.45
CA GLU A 53 1.18 -8.62 -6.73
C GLU A 53 -0.23 -8.01 -6.60
N CYS A 54 -0.89 -8.24 -5.46
CA CYS A 54 -2.18 -7.62 -5.15
C CYS A 54 -2.07 -6.09 -5.05
N THR A 55 -1.06 -5.57 -4.35
CA THR A 55 -0.84 -4.13 -4.19
C THR A 55 -0.58 -3.49 -5.55
N ASP A 56 0.32 -4.04 -6.36
CA ASP A 56 0.63 -3.53 -7.70
C ASP A 56 -0.64 -3.47 -8.58
N TYR A 57 -1.46 -4.54 -8.56
CA TYR A 57 -2.71 -4.58 -9.31
C TYR A 57 -3.74 -3.54 -8.80
N CYS A 58 -3.84 -3.37 -7.49
CA CYS A 58 -4.74 -2.40 -6.88
C CYS A 58 -4.35 -0.96 -7.26
N GLU A 59 -3.06 -0.63 -7.24
CA GLU A 59 -2.53 0.67 -7.65
C GLU A 59 -2.78 0.92 -9.15
N ASP A 60 -2.51 -0.07 -10.00
CA ASP A 60 -2.78 0.01 -11.44
C ASP A 60 -4.28 0.26 -11.74
N GLU A 61 -5.18 -0.37 -11.00
CA GLU A 61 -6.63 -0.18 -11.14
C GLU A 61 -7.09 1.17 -10.59
N ALA A 62 -6.56 1.61 -9.44
CA ALA A 62 -6.86 2.94 -8.89
C ALA A 62 -6.49 4.04 -9.89
N ASP A 63 -5.34 3.93 -10.56
CA ASP A 63 -4.87 4.87 -11.57
C ASP A 63 -5.60 4.75 -12.93
N ALA A 64 -6.39 3.69 -13.15
CA ALA A 64 -7.03 3.45 -14.45
C ALA A 64 -8.13 4.47 -14.77
N SER A 65 -8.91 4.91 -13.77
CA SER A 65 -9.91 5.98 -13.92
C SER A 65 -10.39 6.50 -12.57
N GLU A 66 -10.85 7.77 -12.51
CA GLU A 66 -11.48 8.36 -11.32
C GLU A 66 -12.63 7.49 -10.77
N ALA A 67 -13.39 6.83 -11.65
CA ALA A 67 -14.48 5.95 -11.23
C ALA A 67 -14.01 4.63 -10.61
N THR A 68 -12.79 4.19 -10.94
CA THR A 68 -12.17 3.02 -10.31
C THR A 68 -11.53 3.46 -9.00
N GLU A 69 -10.79 4.57 -8.97
CA GLU A 69 -10.25 5.21 -7.77
C GLU A 69 -11.32 5.35 -6.67
N ASP A 70 -12.48 5.93 -6.99
CA ASP A 70 -13.62 6.05 -6.05
C ASP A 70 -14.07 4.70 -5.46
N ARG A 71 -13.96 3.62 -6.23
CA ARG A 71 -14.33 2.27 -5.77
C ARG A 71 -13.24 1.65 -4.90
N VAL A 72 -11.98 1.88 -5.22
CA VAL A 72 -10.85 1.44 -4.41
C VAL A 72 -10.88 2.15 -3.06
N GLN A 73 -11.13 3.46 -3.04
CA GLN A 73 -11.34 4.23 -1.81
C GLN A 73 -12.55 3.71 -1.01
N ALA A 74 -13.69 3.46 -1.67
CA ALA A 74 -14.87 2.94 -0.98
C ALA A 74 -14.66 1.53 -0.40
N CYS A 75 -13.78 0.73 -1.03
CA CYS A 75 -13.34 -0.54 -0.49
C CYS A 75 -12.49 -0.33 0.77
N GLU A 76 -11.44 0.50 0.71
CA GLU A 76 -10.59 0.86 1.85
C GLU A 76 -11.43 1.36 3.03
N ASP A 77 -12.27 2.37 2.81
CA ASP A 77 -13.15 2.95 3.83
C ASP A 77 -14.08 1.92 4.46
N CYS A 78 -14.48 0.89 3.71
CA CYS A 78 -15.31 -0.18 4.26
C CYS A 78 -14.50 -1.17 5.09
N LEU A 79 -13.26 -1.44 4.69
CA LEU A 79 -12.33 -2.36 5.36
C LEU A 79 -11.69 -1.75 6.60
N ASP A 80 -11.66 -0.42 6.72
CA ASP A 80 -11.12 0.28 7.88
C ASP A 80 -11.71 -0.27 9.20
N ASP A 81 -10.81 -0.60 10.13
CA ASP A 81 -11.10 -1.27 11.41
C ASP A 81 -11.85 -2.62 11.33
N LYS A 82 -11.98 -3.25 10.16
CA LYS A 82 -12.65 -4.55 10.00
C LYS A 82 -11.69 -5.70 9.79
N SER A 83 -11.98 -6.81 10.45
CA SER A 83 -11.36 -8.09 10.08
C SER A 83 -11.90 -8.59 8.75
N CYS A 84 -11.12 -9.45 8.10
CA CYS A 84 -11.56 -10.20 6.92
C CYS A 84 -12.99 -10.77 7.06
N SER A 85 -13.30 -11.40 8.20
CA SER A 85 -14.60 -12.06 8.41
C SER A 85 -15.76 -11.07 8.48
N GLU A 86 -15.49 -9.84 8.92
CA GLU A 86 -16.47 -8.75 8.93
C GLU A 86 -16.60 -8.10 7.54
N ALA A 87 -15.48 -7.98 6.82
CA ALA A 87 -15.42 -7.51 5.45
C ALA A 87 -16.15 -8.45 4.46
N ALA A 88 -16.06 -9.77 4.68
CA ALA A 88 -16.74 -10.85 3.94
C ALA A 88 -18.24 -10.64 3.74
N VAL A 89 -18.89 -9.90 4.65
CA VAL A 89 -20.34 -9.75 4.66
C VAL A 89 -20.83 -8.63 3.76
N SER A 90 -20.01 -7.60 3.48
CA SER A 90 -20.49 -6.40 2.79
C SER A 90 -19.46 -5.53 2.09
N CYS A 91 -18.15 -5.71 2.34
CA CYS A 91 -17.12 -4.80 1.83
C CYS A 91 -16.51 -5.29 0.52
N TRP A 92 -16.26 -6.60 0.39
CA TRP A 92 -15.60 -7.15 -0.80
C TRP A 92 -16.40 -6.96 -2.10
N ASP A 93 -17.71 -6.71 -2.04
CA ASP A 93 -18.50 -6.33 -3.21
C ASP A 93 -17.99 -5.03 -3.88
N ASN A 94 -17.44 -4.11 -3.08
CA ASN A 94 -16.84 -2.87 -3.58
C ASN A 94 -15.37 -3.06 -4.01
N CYS A 95 -14.74 -4.13 -3.55
CA CYS A 95 -13.33 -4.47 -3.77
C CYS A 95 -13.11 -5.37 -4.99
N ALA A 96 -13.94 -5.26 -6.04
CA ALA A 96 -13.94 -6.14 -7.21
C ALA A 96 -12.64 -6.11 -8.07
N PHE A 97 -11.65 -5.34 -7.65
CA PHE A 97 -10.30 -5.24 -8.20
C PHE A 97 -9.28 -6.04 -7.40
N VAL A 98 -9.61 -6.60 -6.23
CA VAL A 98 -8.67 -7.48 -5.55
C VAL A 98 -8.61 -8.81 -6.31
N PRO A 99 -7.43 -9.29 -6.75
CA PRO A 99 -7.33 -10.54 -7.47
C PRO A 99 -7.87 -11.69 -6.60
N VAL A 100 -9.03 -12.23 -7.00
CA VAL A 100 -9.66 -13.37 -6.34
C VAL A 100 -9.02 -14.64 -6.87
N PRO A 101 -8.35 -15.46 -6.04
CA PRO A 101 -7.84 -16.73 -6.51
C PRO A 101 -9.03 -17.66 -6.83
N GLU A 102 -8.97 -18.32 -7.99
CA GLU A 102 -10.04 -19.18 -8.52
C GLU A 102 -10.19 -20.51 -7.75
#